data_AF-A0A932H608-F1
#
_entry.id   AF-A0A932H608-F1
#
_cell.length_a   1.000
_cell.length_b   1.000
_cell.length_c   1.000
_cell.angle_alpha   90.00
_cell.angle_beta   90.00
_cell.angle_gamma   90.00
#
_symmetry.space_group_name_H-M   'P 1'
#
loop_
_entity.id
_entity.type
_entity.pdbx_description
1 polymer ?
#
loop_
_entity_poly.entity_id
_entity_poly.type
_entity_poly.pdbx_seq_one_letter_code
_entity_poly.pdbx_strand_id
1 'polypeptide(L)'
;MQKRWQWFKSTVRPVCRGTGRYLGLALFIPGLVYAQQQPAGVVTGLQGQAQLTRQAAPSPLPLRFKDGVIIRDVIDTREKSLARILFGGRSTVTVRELSRLEVREEILPTGAKRDVYDLSSGAILVNVARQLMRPGDEVIIRTPNAVASVRGSTIFCQCILVPVIQCNLALRFGSAIVTPDGRPPVTLTPNTSLNVTGTGPGVQATQTTITQAQANQILVESQVGKVVKEEANPAQIAQTHTQIAAELATAVIEATTQTGATTLETTASETKAAETGETTTTGTESTKADITPDTSKTTQGDQQVVVSSPKTLQGTETLKTFDQSGSWTGSYPIVEVTGTTVDRASEGNLIQVNSGVEFTLDGTLLQITDSTITDSGVLAVSGILKNTSTETLIVIDPTTID
;
A
#
# COMPACT_ATOMS: atom_id res chain seq x y z
N MET A 1 -24.49 2.10 -65.77
CA MET A 1 -25.67 1.21 -65.73
C MET A 1 -26.24 1.24 -64.32
N GLN A 2 -27.06 2.24 -64.00
CA GLN A 2 -28.53 2.22 -64.00
C GLN A 2 -29.16 1.35 -62.88
N LYS A 3 -29.78 2.00 -61.89
CA LYS A 3 -31.22 1.84 -61.64
C LYS A 3 -31.79 3.01 -60.82
N ARG A 4 -32.44 3.92 -61.55
CA ARG A 4 -33.47 4.87 -61.10
C ARG A 4 -34.66 4.09 -60.56
N TRP A 5 -35.23 4.51 -59.44
CA TRP A 5 -36.68 4.51 -59.25
C TRP A 5 -37.07 5.87 -58.65
N GLN A 6 -37.76 6.65 -59.47
CA GLN A 6 -38.57 7.77 -59.03
C GLN A 6 -40.02 7.31 -58.95
N TRP A 7 -40.81 7.95 -58.09
CA TRP A 7 -42.09 8.63 -58.37
C TRP A 7 -43.01 8.52 -57.15
N PHE A 8 -43.38 9.67 -56.58
CA PHE A 8 -44.77 10.11 -56.67
C PHE A 8 -44.87 11.62 -56.42
N LYS A 9 -45.54 12.31 -57.35
CA LYS A 9 -45.87 13.73 -57.29
C LYS A 9 -47.05 13.93 -56.35
N SER A 10 -47.03 15.01 -55.58
CA SER A 10 -48.23 15.65 -55.08
C SER A 10 -48.04 17.15 -55.12
N THR A 11 -48.99 17.79 -55.77
CA THR A 11 -48.99 19.15 -56.29
C THR A 11 -49.97 19.96 -55.43
N VAL A 12 -49.48 21.06 -54.85
CA VAL A 12 -50.15 22.38 -54.68
C VAL A 12 -51.09 22.64 -53.48
N ARG A 13 -50.51 23.44 -52.55
CA ARG A 13 -50.94 24.73 -51.92
C ARG A 13 -52.11 24.75 -50.91
N PRO A 14 -51.97 25.56 -49.84
CA PRO A 14 -52.38 26.98 -49.84
C PRO A 14 -51.24 27.90 -49.32
N VAL A 15 -50.90 29.02 -49.95
CA VAL A 15 -51.55 30.36 -49.98
C VAL A 15 -51.39 31.17 -48.67
N CYS A 16 -50.71 32.32 -48.84
CA CYS A 16 -50.74 33.57 -48.07
C CYS A 16 -50.07 33.62 -46.68
N ARG A 17 -48.90 34.28 -46.60
CA ARG A 17 -48.73 35.66 -46.06
C ARG A 17 -47.25 35.96 -45.83
N GLY A 18 -46.87 37.23 -45.99
CA GLY A 18 -45.72 37.80 -45.28
C GLY A 18 -44.50 38.12 -46.14
N THR A 19 -44.49 39.34 -46.65
CA THR A 19 -43.33 40.13 -47.04
C THR A 19 -42.22 40.13 -45.97
N GLY A 20 -40.95 40.01 -46.37
CA GLY A 20 -39.82 40.25 -45.47
C GLY A 20 -38.48 39.83 -46.06
N ARG A 21 -37.95 40.61 -47.02
CA ARG A 21 -36.57 40.53 -47.46
C ARG A 21 -35.62 40.81 -46.28
N TYR A 22 -34.88 39.82 -45.81
CA TYR A 22 -33.57 40.03 -45.19
C TYR A 22 -32.58 38.98 -45.69
N LEU A 23 -31.74 39.45 -46.61
CA LEU A 23 -30.49 38.84 -47.03
C LEU A 23 -29.52 38.93 -45.83
N GLY A 24 -29.41 37.84 -45.07
CA GLY A 24 -28.49 37.72 -43.94
C GLY A 24 -27.53 36.57 -44.17
N LEU A 25 -26.33 36.91 -44.66
CA LEU A 25 -25.18 36.04 -44.86
C LEU A 25 -24.86 35.28 -43.55
N ALA A 26 -25.22 34.00 -43.48
CA ALA A 26 -24.85 33.14 -42.35
C ALA A 26 -23.35 32.82 -42.45
N LEU A 27 -22.56 33.56 -41.69
CA LEU A 27 -21.14 33.32 -41.45
C LEU A 27 -21.01 31.94 -40.78
N PHE A 28 -20.71 30.90 -41.58
CA PHE A 28 -20.21 29.62 -41.06
C PHE A 28 -18.86 29.91 -40.42
N ILE A 29 -18.84 30.15 -39.11
CA ILE A 29 -17.61 30.15 -38.32
C ILE A 29 -17.23 28.67 -38.19
N PRO A 30 -16.16 28.17 -38.84
CA PRO A 30 -15.64 26.86 -38.52
C PRO A 30 -15.16 26.92 -37.07
N GLY A 31 -15.92 26.28 -36.17
CA GLY A 31 -15.46 26.05 -34.81
C GLY A 31 -14.14 25.27 -34.91
N LEU A 32 -13.05 25.91 -34.49
CA LEU A 32 -11.77 25.24 -34.29
C LEU A 32 -11.98 24.21 -33.18
N VAL A 33 -12.35 22.99 -33.57
CA VAL A 33 -12.31 21.83 -32.70
C VAL A 33 -10.82 21.60 -32.43
N TYR A 34 -10.33 22.10 -31.30
CA TYR A 34 -9.09 21.61 -30.73
C TYR A 34 -9.27 20.12 -30.55
N ALA A 35 -8.60 19.32 -31.38
CA ALA A 35 -8.48 17.89 -31.16
C ALA A 35 -7.82 17.71 -29.80
N GLN A 36 -8.62 17.47 -28.76
CA GLN A 36 -8.10 17.07 -27.47
C GLN A 36 -7.34 15.77 -27.73
N GLN A 37 -6.01 15.83 -27.62
CA GLN A 37 -5.18 14.64 -27.73
C GLN A 37 -5.74 13.60 -26.78
N GLN A 38 -6.07 12.44 -27.35
CA GLN A 38 -6.64 11.36 -26.58
C GLN A 38 -5.67 10.99 -25.45
N PRO A 39 -6.12 10.90 -24.19
CA PRO A 39 -5.24 10.60 -23.07
C PRO A 39 -4.56 9.24 -23.31
N ALA A 40 -3.24 9.22 -23.17
CA ALA A 40 -2.43 8.00 -23.24
C ALA A 40 -2.62 7.12 -21.99
N GLY A 41 -2.90 7.76 -20.85
CA GLY A 41 -3.24 7.07 -19.61
C GLY A 41 -4.12 7.89 -18.69
N VAL A 42 -4.61 7.25 -17.64
CA VAL A 42 -5.45 7.87 -16.61
C VAL A 42 -4.87 7.56 -15.23
N VAL A 43 -4.81 8.56 -14.36
CA VAL A 43 -4.38 8.40 -12.96
C VAL A 43 -5.46 7.63 -12.19
N THR A 44 -5.12 6.44 -11.71
CA THR A 44 -6.02 5.54 -10.97
C THR A 44 -5.71 5.48 -9.47
N GLY A 45 -4.69 6.20 -9.00
CA GLY A 45 -4.39 6.38 -7.59
C GLY A 45 -3.39 7.50 -7.40
N LEU A 46 -3.55 8.30 -6.35
CA LEU A 46 -2.61 9.34 -5.98
C LEU A 46 -2.55 9.43 -4.45
N GLN A 47 -1.34 9.42 -3.91
CA GLN A 47 -1.05 9.62 -2.51
C GLN A 47 0.08 10.65 -2.42
N GLY A 48 -0.05 11.65 -1.54
CA GLY A 48 0.91 12.74 -1.44
C GLY A 48 0.78 13.76 -2.59
N GLN A 49 1.91 14.32 -3.02
CA GLN A 49 1.98 15.38 -4.01
C GLN A 49 2.72 14.91 -5.28
N ALA A 50 2.07 15.06 -6.42
CA ALA A 50 2.69 14.86 -7.73
C ALA A 50 2.37 16.04 -8.65
N GLN A 51 3.27 16.32 -9.58
CA GLN A 51 3.14 17.37 -10.57
C GLN A 51 3.23 16.77 -11.97
N LEU A 52 2.50 17.38 -12.90
CA LEU A 52 2.43 17.04 -14.30
C LEU A 52 2.93 18.24 -15.10
N THR A 53 4.02 18.05 -15.82
CA THR A 53 4.53 19.06 -16.76
C THR A 53 4.14 18.64 -18.18
N ARG A 54 3.30 19.44 -18.83
CA ARG A 54 2.82 19.21 -20.20
C ARG A 54 3.59 20.09 -21.17
N GLN A 55 3.98 19.55 -22.34
CA GLN A 55 4.69 20.35 -23.36
C GLN A 55 3.95 21.63 -23.78
N ALA A 56 2.61 21.59 -23.81
CA ALA A 56 1.77 22.72 -24.19
C ALA A 56 1.50 23.71 -23.05
N ALA A 57 1.89 23.39 -21.81
CA ALA A 57 1.63 24.23 -20.63
C ALA A 57 2.93 24.93 -20.18
N PRO A 58 2.90 26.24 -19.86
CA PRO A 58 4.09 26.99 -19.47
C PRO A 58 4.57 26.69 -18.03
N SER A 59 3.73 26.09 -17.17
CA SER A 59 4.06 25.77 -15.79
C SER A 59 3.60 24.36 -15.40
N PRO A 60 4.31 23.67 -14.48
CA PRO A 60 3.85 22.39 -13.94
C PRO A 60 2.47 22.51 -13.27
N LEU A 61 1.58 21.57 -13.55
CA LEU A 61 0.25 21.47 -12.94
C LEU A 61 0.27 20.42 -11.81
N PRO A 62 -0.51 20.58 -10.74
CA PRO A 62 -0.67 19.52 -9.76
C PRO A 62 -1.43 18.33 -10.38
N LEU A 63 -0.89 17.12 -10.25
CA LEU A 63 -1.52 15.89 -10.73
C LEU A 63 -2.73 15.57 -9.84
N ARG A 64 -3.82 15.11 -10.44
CA ARG A 64 -5.06 14.76 -9.72
C ARG A 64 -5.51 13.35 -10.05
N PHE A 65 -6.32 12.77 -9.16
CA PHE A 65 -6.97 11.49 -9.42
C PHE A 65 -7.92 11.61 -10.63
N LYS A 66 -7.91 10.59 -11.50
CA LYS A 66 -8.60 10.54 -12.80
C LYS A 66 -8.14 11.57 -13.84
N ASP A 67 -7.03 12.26 -13.59
CA ASP A 67 -6.46 13.14 -14.59
C ASP A 67 -5.90 12.33 -15.78
N GLY A 68 -5.98 12.93 -16.96
CA GLY A 68 -5.51 12.33 -18.21
C GLY A 68 -4.06 12.68 -18.47
N VAL A 69 -3.22 11.66 -18.59
CA VAL A 69 -1.81 11.80 -18.97
C VAL A 69 -1.70 11.71 -20.49
N ILE A 70 -1.05 12.69 -21.10
CA ILE A 70 -0.84 12.79 -22.54
C ILE A 70 0.60 12.37 -22.88
N ILE A 71 0.81 11.99 -24.14
CA ILE A 71 2.13 11.67 -24.69
C ILE A 71 3.08 12.87 -24.49
N ARG A 72 4.30 12.59 -24.01
CA ARG A 72 5.35 13.54 -23.60
C ARG A 72 5.05 14.35 -22.33
N ASP A 73 4.04 13.98 -21.57
CA ASP A 73 3.90 14.53 -20.22
C ASP A 73 5.02 13.96 -19.32
N VAL A 74 5.55 14.83 -18.46
CA VAL A 74 6.53 14.48 -17.43
C VAL A 74 5.83 14.50 -16.07
N ILE A 75 5.92 13.39 -15.36
CA ILE A 75 5.33 13.21 -14.03
C ILE A 75 6.47 13.28 -13.02
N ASP A 76 6.39 14.25 -12.11
CA ASP A 76 7.33 14.46 -11.03
C ASP A 76 6.62 14.20 -9.69
N THR A 77 7.09 13.23 -8.90
CA THR A 77 6.57 12.92 -7.56
C THR A 77 7.48 13.52 -6.48
N ARG A 78 6.88 13.99 -5.39
CA ARG A 78 7.61 14.50 -4.23
C ARG A 78 7.94 13.38 -3.24
N GLU A 79 8.55 13.74 -2.11
CA GLU A 79 8.77 12.85 -0.98
C GLU A 79 7.45 12.26 -0.48
N LYS A 80 7.47 11.02 -0.01
CA LYS A 80 6.32 10.29 0.52
C LYS A 80 5.08 10.31 -0.40
N SER A 81 5.32 10.38 -1.71
CA SER A 81 4.27 10.52 -2.72
C SER A 81 4.28 9.35 -3.69
N LEU A 82 3.11 8.81 -4.01
CA LEU A 82 2.93 7.69 -4.93
C LEU A 82 1.84 8.04 -5.94
N ALA A 83 2.08 7.75 -7.23
CA ALA A 83 1.08 7.92 -8.28
C ALA A 83 0.91 6.61 -9.05
N ARG A 84 -0.32 6.12 -9.16
CA ARG A 84 -0.68 4.95 -9.98
C ARG A 84 -1.43 5.39 -11.22
N ILE A 85 -0.96 4.94 -12.37
CA ILE A 85 -1.44 5.38 -13.68
C ILE A 85 -1.68 4.16 -14.55
N LEU A 86 -2.85 4.10 -15.20
CA LEU A 86 -3.20 3.08 -16.16
C LEU A 86 -3.00 3.61 -17.57
N PHE A 87 -2.05 3.02 -18.30
CA PHE A 87 -1.73 3.37 -19.68
C PHE A 87 -2.36 2.36 -20.66
N GLY A 88 -3.02 2.90 -21.69
CA GLY A 88 -3.61 2.12 -22.78
C GLY A 88 -4.56 0.98 -22.38
N GLY A 89 -5.04 0.96 -21.13
CA GLY A 89 -5.84 -0.14 -20.57
C GLY A 89 -5.09 -1.46 -20.38
N ARG A 90 -3.76 -1.48 -20.52
CA ARG A 90 -2.94 -2.72 -20.56
C ARG A 90 -1.78 -2.73 -19.57
N SER A 91 -1.26 -1.57 -19.21
CA SER A 91 -0.13 -1.45 -18.30
C SER A 91 -0.48 -0.50 -17.15
N THR A 92 -0.25 -0.96 -15.93
CA THR A 92 -0.33 -0.12 -14.74
C THR A 92 1.08 0.23 -14.31
N VAL A 93 1.38 1.52 -14.22
CA VAL A 93 2.66 2.04 -13.74
C VAL A 93 2.40 2.73 -12.41
N THR A 94 3.15 2.34 -11.39
CA THR A 94 3.17 3.05 -10.11
C THR A 94 4.50 3.77 -9.99
N VAL A 95 4.44 5.10 -9.92
CA VAL A 95 5.58 5.99 -9.74
C VAL A 95 5.76 6.25 -8.26
N ARG A 96 6.94 5.94 -7.73
CA ARG A 96 7.27 6.13 -6.31
C ARG A 96 7.72 7.56 -6.03
N GLU A 97 8.07 7.85 -4.80
CA GLU A 97 8.56 9.16 -4.39
C GLU A 97 9.84 9.57 -5.13
N LEU A 98 10.13 10.87 -5.15
CA LEU A 98 11.36 11.44 -5.74
C LEU A 98 11.65 10.95 -7.17
N SER A 99 10.59 10.68 -7.92
CA SER A 99 10.68 10.06 -9.24
C SER A 99 10.28 11.02 -10.33
N ARG A 100 10.98 10.91 -11.45
CA ARG A 100 10.73 11.69 -12.66
C ARG A 100 10.55 10.74 -13.83
N LEU A 101 9.32 10.68 -14.33
CA LEU A 101 8.91 9.78 -15.41
C LEU A 101 8.38 10.58 -16.60
N GLU A 102 8.98 10.41 -17.77
CA GLU A 102 8.41 10.88 -19.03
C GLU A 102 7.70 9.73 -19.74
N VAL A 103 6.48 10.00 -20.24
CA VAL A 103 5.68 9.01 -20.97
C VAL A 103 5.77 9.28 -22.46
N ARG A 104 6.10 8.25 -23.24
CA ARG A 104 6.13 8.31 -24.71
C ARG A 104 5.34 7.13 -25.28
N GLU A 105 4.66 7.34 -26.40
CA GLU A 105 4.01 6.27 -27.16
C GLU A 105 4.51 6.37 -28.61
N GLU A 106 4.91 5.23 -29.17
CA GLU A 106 5.36 5.09 -30.55
C GLU A 106 4.49 4.04 -31.25
N ILE A 107 4.04 4.35 -32.47
CA ILE A 107 3.34 3.40 -33.32
C ILE A 107 4.36 2.79 -34.27
N LEU A 108 4.55 1.48 -34.22
CA LEU A 108 5.46 0.78 -35.11
C LEU A 108 4.87 0.72 -36.53
N PRO A 109 5.72 0.59 -37.57
CA PRO A 109 5.28 0.40 -38.96
C PRO A 109 4.36 -0.82 -39.16
N THR A 110 4.42 -1.79 -38.24
CA THR A 110 3.57 -2.99 -38.21
C THR A 110 2.15 -2.72 -37.68
N GLY A 111 1.86 -1.50 -37.22
CA GLY A 111 0.60 -1.11 -36.58
C GLY A 111 0.53 -1.48 -35.10
N ALA A 112 1.58 -2.10 -34.54
CA ALA A 112 1.69 -2.36 -33.12
C ALA A 112 2.04 -1.09 -32.33
N LYS A 113 1.67 -1.04 -31.05
CA LYS A 113 1.99 0.08 -30.18
C LYS A 113 3.14 -0.25 -29.25
N ARG A 114 4.07 0.69 -29.11
CA ARG A 114 5.17 0.65 -28.16
C ARG A 114 5.01 1.77 -27.15
N ASP A 115 4.80 1.39 -25.90
CA ASP A 115 4.77 2.34 -24.78
C ASP A 115 6.21 2.45 -24.25
N VAL A 116 6.74 3.67 -24.19
CA VAL A 116 8.09 3.95 -23.72
C VAL A 116 8.01 4.80 -22.45
N TYR A 117 8.48 4.25 -21.34
CA TYR A 117 8.55 4.89 -20.05
C TYR A 117 10.00 5.30 -19.77
N ASP A 118 10.28 6.59 -19.79
CA ASP A 118 11.63 7.12 -19.57
C ASP A 118 11.78 7.55 -18.11
N LEU A 119 12.52 6.75 -17.35
CA LEU A 119 12.80 6.97 -15.94
C LEU A 119 14.14 7.69 -15.80
N SER A 120 14.10 8.97 -15.48
CA SER A 120 15.33 9.74 -15.24
C SER A 120 15.93 9.46 -13.86
N SER A 121 15.08 9.38 -12.84
CA SER A 121 15.47 9.15 -11.44
C SER A 121 14.29 8.62 -10.63
N GLY A 122 14.59 8.01 -9.47
CA GLY A 122 13.60 7.50 -8.53
C GLY A 122 13.25 6.04 -8.81
N ALA A 123 12.01 5.63 -8.53
CA ALA A 123 11.58 4.24 -8.69
C ALA A 123 10.18 4.12 -9.28
N ILE A 124 9.98 3.08 -10.08
CA ILE A 124 8.69 2.73 -10.68
C ILE A 124 8.44 1.23 -10.59
N LEU A 125 7.18 0.86 -10.42
CA LEU A 125 6.69 -0.50 -10.59
C LEU A 125 5.81 -0.56 -11.83
N VAL A 126 6.18 -1.37 -12.81
CA VAL A 126 5.43 -1.55 -14.05
C VAL A 126 4.83 -2.94 -14.08
N ASN A 127 3.50 -3.00 -14.11
CA ASN A 127 2.74 -4.23 -14.30
C ASN A 127 2.11 -4.22 -15.69
N VAL A 128 2.47 -5.21 -16.51
CA VAL A 128 1.98 -5.36 -17.88
C VAL A 128 1.12 -6.62 -17.98
N ALA A 129 -0.16 -6.45 -18.30
CA ALA A 129 -1.07 -7.57 -18.50
C ALA A 129 -0.89 -8.15 -19.92
N ARG A 130 -0.23 -9.32 -20.02
CA ARG A 130 0.02 -10.00 -21.30
C ARG A 130 -1.25 -10.21 -22.13
N GLN A 131 -2.34 -10.54 -21.46
CA GLN A 131 -3.63 -10.87 -22.07
C GLN A 131 -4.28 -9.67 -22.76
N LEU A 132 -3.92 -8.44 -22.37
CA LEU A 132 -4.45 -7.19 -22.92
C LEU A 132 -3.52 -6.58 -23.99
N MET A 133 -2.40 -7.25 -24.30
CA MET A 133 -1.48 -6.84 -25.35
C MET A 133 -1.79 -7.52 -26.67
N ARG A 134 -1.76 -6.77 -27.76
CA ARG A 134 -1.86 -7.33 -29.11
C ARG A 134 -0.52 -8.00 -29.50
N PRO A 135 -0.54 -8.94 -30.45
CA PRO A 135 0.70 -9.44 -31.04
C PRO A 135 1.53 -8.28 -31.63
N GLY A 136 2.78 -8.15 -31.18
CA GLY A 136 3.70 -7.09 -31.60
C GLY A 136 3.72 -5.87 -30.69
N ASP A 137 2.76 -5.71 -29.76
CA ASP A 137 2.85 -4.66 -28.74
C ASP A 137 4.04 -4.89 -27.81
N GLU A 138 4.67 -3.80 -27.39
CA GLU A 138 5.87 -3.81 -26.56
C GLU A 138 5.79 -2.69 -25.51
N VAL A 139 6.28 -2.96 -24.30
CA VAL A 139 6.49 -1.94 -23.28
C VAL A 139 7.99 -1.84 -23.03
N ILE A 140 8.53 -0.63 -23.17
CA ILE A 140 9.95 -0.35 -22.96
C ILE A 140 10.10 0.58 -21.77
N ILE A 141 10.99 0.22 -20.85
CA ILE A 141 11.45 1.10 -19.77
C ILE A 141 12.85 1.55 -20.14
N ARG A 142 13.06 2.85 -20.29
CA ARG A 142 14.36 3.46 -20.50
C ARG A 142 14.86 4.00 -19.17
N THR A 143 16.07 3.63 -18.83
CA THR A 143 16.83 4.24 -17.75
C THR A 143 18.07 4.90 -18.36
N PRO A 144 18.80 5.74 -17.61
CA PRO A 144 19.98 6.42 -18.16
C PRO A 144 21.12 5.47 -18.56
N ASN A 145 21.10 4.22 -18.11
CA ASN A 145 22.16 3.23 -18.32
C ASN A 145 21.68 1.89 -18.92
N ALA A 146 20.38 1.71 -19.13
CA ALA A 146 19.82 0.47 -19.65
C ALA A 146 18.46 0.67 -20.30
N VAL A 147 18.07 -0.28 -21.14
CA VAL A 147 16.74 -0.34 -21.75
C VAL A 147 16.14 -1.71 -21.48
N ALA A 148 15.00 -1.76 -20.82
CA ALA A 148 14.27 -2.98 -20.54
C ALA A 148 13.05 -3.12 -21.45
N SER A 149 13.00 -4.20 -22.23
CA SER A 149 11.81 -4.63 -22.96
C SER A 149 11.01 -5.60 -22.11
N VAL A 150 9.73 -5.29 -21.93
CA VAL A 150 8.81 -5.96 -21.00
C VAL A 150 7.55 -6.36 -21.75
N ARG A 151 7.19 -7.64 -21.64
CA ARG A 151 5.95 -8.15 -22.25
C ARG A 151 5.27 -9.15 -21.33
N GLY A 152 4.23 -8.70 -20.65
CA GLY A 152 3.45 -9.57 -19.76
C GLY A 152 4.12 -9.84 -18.42
N SER A 153 4.77 -8.82 -17.86
CA SER A 153 5.64 -8.94 -16.70
C SER A 153 5.37 -7.85 -15.67
N THR A 154 5.74 -8.15 -14.42
CA THR A 154 5.83 -7.15 -13.35
C THR A 154 7.29 -6.92 -13.03
N ILE A 155 7.77 -5.72 -13.32
CA ILE A 155 9.15 -5.30 -13.12
C ILE A 155 9.19 -4.05 -12.25
N PHE A 156 10.07 -4.06 -11.27
CA PHE A 156 10.44 -2.90 -10.49
C PHE A 156 11.74 -2.33 -11.05
N CYS A 157 11.78 -1.02 -11.19
CA CYS A 157 12.96 -0.31 -11.67
C CYS A 157 13.24 0.87 -10.74
N GLN A 158 14.46 0.97 -10.24
CA GLN A 158 14.92 2.06 -9.41
C GLN A 158 16.21 2.61 -9.98
N CYS A 159 16.34 3.92 -10.08
CA CYS A 159 17.53 4.62 -10.54
C CYS A 159 17.89 5.74 -9.57
N ILE A 160 19.12 5.69 -9.08
CA ILE A 160 19.68 6.65 -8.12
C ILE A 160 21.01 7.17 -8.68
N LEU A 161 21.28 8.47 -8.46
CA LEU A 161 22.52 9.12 -8.84
C LEU A 161 23.35 9.46 -7.60
N VAL A 162 24.11 8.51 -7.05
CA VAL A 162 25.05 8.73 -5.93
C VAL A 162 26.15 7.66 -5.92
N PRO A 163 27.46 7.96 -6.08
CA PRO A 163 28.11 9.05 -6.82
C PRO A 163 28.12 8.81 -8.36
N VAL A 164 27.68 7.62 -8.80
CA VAL A 164 27.52 7.21 -10.20
C VAL A 164 26.06 6.76 -10.36
N ILE A 165 25.53 6.78 -11.60
CA ILE A 165 24.19 6.27 -11.87
C ILE A 165 24.15 4.78 -11.57
N GLN A 166 23.26 4.39 -10.67
CA GLN A 166 22.95 3.01 -10.33
C GLN A 166 21.48 2.76 -10.63
N CYS A 167 21.18 1.78 -11.46
CA CYS A 167 19.82 1.35 -11.74
C CYS A 167 19.66 -0.12 -11.39
N ASN A 168 18.73 -0.42 -10.49
CA ASN A 168 18.31 -1.77 -10.17
C ASN A 168 17.02 -2.10 -10.92
N LEU A 169 17.00 -3.22 -11.63
CA LEU A 169 15.83 -3.74 -12.31
C LEU A 169 15.52 -5.13 -11.75
N ALA A 170 14.41 -5.25 -11.03
CA ALA A 170 13.98 -6.46 -10.35
C ALA A 170 12.72 -7.03 -11.02
N LEU A 171 12.79 -8.27 -11.49
CA LEU A 171 11.67 -8.94 -12.14
C LEU A 171 10.94 -9.86 -11.16
N ARG A 172 9.63 -9.63 -10.98
CA ARG A 172 8.79 -10.46 -10.10
C ARG A 172 8.12 -11.62 -10.83
N PHE A 173 7.59 -11.35 -12.02
CA PHE A 173 6.80 -12.29 -12.81
C PHE A 173 7.04 -12.12 -14.31
N GLY A 174 6.93 -13.22 -15.05
CA GLY A 174 7.11 -13.28 -16.50
C GLY A 174 8.59 -13.26 -16.91
N SER A 175 8.88 -12.63 -18.04
CA SER A 175 10.24 -12.44 -18.55
C SER A 175 10.42 -11.02 -19.08
N ALA A 176 11.61 -10.47 -18.86
CA ALA A 176 12.01 -9.18 -19.42
C ALA A 176 13.42 -9.29 -19.99
N ILE A 177 13.70 -8.53 -21.05
CA ILE A 177 15.03 -8.45 -21.65
C ILE A 177 15.57 -7.07 -21.31
N VAL A 178 16.66 -7.01 -20.56
CA VAL A 178 17.34 -5.77 -20.22
C VAL A 178 18.62 -5.67 -21.02
N THR A 179 18.78 -4.58 -21.75
CA THR A 179 19.99 -4.28 -22.51
C THR A 179 20.69 -3.11 -21.83
N PRO A 180 21.75 -3.36 -21.04
CA PRO A 180 22.58 -2.29 -20.51
C PRO A 180 23.33 -1.59 -21.65
N ASP A 181 23.61 -0.30 -21.49
CA ASP A 181 24.31 0.46 -22.51
C ASP A 181 25.70 -0.12 -22.78
N GLY A 182 26.04 -0.30 -24.05
CA GLY A 182 27.30 -0.92 -24.48
C GLY A 182 27.52 -2.39 -24.12
N ARG A 183 26.50 -3.11 -23.62
CA ARG A 183 26.58 -4.55 -23.26
C ARG A 183 25.55 -5.41 -23.99
N PRO A 184 25.78 -6.73 -24.14
CA PRO A 184 24.79 -7.62 -24.72
C PRO A 184 23.51 -7.68 -23.86
N PRO A 185 22.34 -7.95 -24.47
CA PRO A 185 21.10 -8.11 -23.73
C PRO A 185 21.16 -9.26 -22.72
N VAL A 186 20.63 -9.01 -21.53
CA VAL A 186 20.49 -9.97 -20.43
C VAL A 186 19.01 -10.29 -20.25
N THR A 187 18.67 -11.58 -20.20
CA THR A 187 17.28 -12.00 -19.94
C THR A 187 17.08 -12.16 -18.44
N LEU A 188 16.10 -11.45 -17.89
CA LEU A 188 15.67 -11.60 -16.50
C LEU A 188 14.56 -12.63 -16.39
N THR A 189 14.70 -13.51 -15.41
CA THR A 189 13.70 -14.50 -15.01
C THR A 189 13.05 -14.06 -13.69
N PRO A 190 11.89 -14.63 -13.31
CA PRO A 190 11.22 -14.26 -12.07
C PRO A 190 12.14 -14.39 -10.86
N ASN A 191 12.03 -13.44 -9.93
CA ASN A 191 12.85 -13.31 -8.71
C ASN A 191 14.34 -13.09 -8.98
N THR A 192 14.68 -12.43 -10.08
CA THR A 192 16.05 -11.96 -10.34
C THR A 192 16.09 -10.44 -10.46
N SER A 193 17.19 -9.84 -10.03
CA SER A 193 17.49 -8.44 -10.26
C SER A 193 18.77 -8.27 -11.07
N LEU A 194 18.83 -7.18 -11.81
CA LEU A 194 20.03 -6.71 -12.48
C LEU A 194 20.37 -5.35 -11.92
N ASN A 195 21.53 -5.24 -11.29
CA ASN A 195 22.10 -3.96 -10.91
C ASN A 195 23.04 -3.49 -12.02
N VAL A 196 22.69 -2.37 -12.65
CA VAL A 196 23.47 -1.71 -13.69
C VAL A 196 24.07 -0.44 -13.09
N THR A 197 25.38 -0.30 -13.14
CA THR A 197 26.11 0.86 -12.61
C THR A 197 26.98 1.50 -13.69
N GLY A 198 27.07 2.82 -13.69
CA GLY A 198 27.84 3.57 -14.70
C GLY A 198 27.02 3.98 -15.93
N THR A 199 27.68 4.70 -16.84
CA THR A 199 27.16 5.13 -18.14
C THR A 199 28.23 4.97 -19.21
N GLY A 200 27.83 4.68 -20.46
CA GLY A 200 28.76 4.51 -21.57
C GLY A 200 29.68 3.28 -21.43
N PRO A 201 30.95 3.35 -21.86
CA PRO A 201 31.84 2.17 -21.93
C PRO A 201 32.18 1.52 -20.58
N GLY A 202 31.97 2.25 -19.47
CA GLY A 202 32.26 1.78 -18.11
C GLY A 202 31.10 1.08 -17.42
N VAL A 203 29.98 0.83 -18.12
CA VAL A 203 28.80 0.18 -17.52
C VAL A 203 29.18 -1.20 -16.98
N GLN A 204 28.79 -1.47 -15.74
CA GLN A 204 28.83 -2.79 -15.11
C GLN A 204 27.40 -3.27 -14.89
N ALA A 205 27.17 -4.57 -15.10
CA ALA A 205 25.87 -5.18 -14.90
C ALA A 205 26.08 -6.49 -14.14
N THR A 206 25.46 -6.61 -12.96
CA THR A 206 25.56 -7.78 -12.09
C THR A 206 24.16 -8.29 -11.79
N GLN A 207 23.91 -9.54 -12.14
CA GLN A 207 22.64 -10.20 -11.87
C GLN A 207 22.70 -10.89 -10.50
N THR A 208 21.65 -10.74 -9.71
CA THR A 208 21.49 -11.41 -8.41
C THR A 208 20.10 -11.99 -8.29
N THR A 209 19.94 -13.03 -7.46
CA THR A 209 18.64 -13.59 -7.11
C THR A 209 18.04 -12.79 -5.96
N ILE A 210 16.75 -12.51 -6.04
CA ILE A 210 15.98 -11.82 -5.01
C ILE A 210 15.18 -12.85 -4.22
N THR A 211 15.11 -12.68 -2.91
CA THR A 211 14.22 -13.51 -2.07
C THR A 211 12.74 -13.16 -2.33
N GLN A 212 11.83 -14.10 -2.08
CA GLN A 212 10.40 -13.82 -2.25
C GLN A 212 9.90 -12.73 -1.29
N ALA A 213 10.45 -12.66 -0.07
CA ALA A 213 10.14 -11.63 0.91
C ALA A 213 10.46 -10.23 0.38
N GLN A 214 11.68 -10.01 -0.13
CA GLN A 214 12.07 -8.73 -0.75
C GLN A 214 11.19 -8.37 -1.95
N ALA A 215 10.80 -9.37 -2.76
CA ALA A 215 9.96 -9.14 -3.91
C ALA A 215 8.52 -8.74 -3.52
N ASN A 216 8.01 -9.25 -2.39
CA ASN A 216 6.72 -8.88 -1.83
C ASN A 216 6.77 -7.50 -1.15
N GLN A 217 7.87 -7.18 -0.46
CA GLN A 217 8.09 -5.86 0.13
C GLN A 217 8.02 -4.74 -0.92
N ILE A 218 8.69 -4.93 -2.07
CA ILE A 218 8.60 -3.98 -3.20
C ILE A 218 7.15 -3.74 -3.65
N LEU A 219 6.31 -4.78 -3.64
CA LEU A 219 4.90 -4.67 -4.00
C LEU A 219 4.11 -3.89 -2.96
N VAL A 220 4.29 -4.19 -1.67
CA VAL A 220 3.63 -3.52 -0.54
C VAL A 220 3.95 -2.03 -0.55
N GLU A 221 5.23 -1.68 -0.68
CA GLU A 221 5.68 -0.28 -0.74
C GLU A 221 5.19 0.46 -2.00
N SER A 222 4.81 -0.28 -3.04
CA SER A 222 4.26 0.27 -4.29
C SER A 222 2.73 0.24 -4.32
N GLN A 223 2.05 -0.05 -3.21
CA GLN A 223 0.60 0.06 -3.13
C GLN A 223 0.20 1.50 -2.82
N VAL A 224 -0.56 2.11 -3.73
CA VAL A 224 -1.24 3.37 -3.44
C VAL A 224 -2.50 3.02 -2.66
N GLY A 225 -2.66 3.58 -1.45
CA GLY A 225 -3.88 3.40 -0.68
C GLY A 225 -5.13 3.70 -1.52
N LYS A 226 -6.19 2.91 -1.37
CA LYS A 226 -7.48 3.26 -1.99
C LYS A 226 -7.87 4.64 -1.46
N VAL A 227 -8.12 5.60 -2.35
CA VAL A 227 -8.77 6.86 -1.99
C VAL A 227 -10.16 6.49 -1.46
N VAL A 228 -10.28 6.40 -0.15
CA VAL A 228 -11.57 6.31 0.54
C VAL A 228 -12.29 7.61 0.17
N LYS A 229 -13.43 7.50 -0.52
CA LYS A 229 -14.43 8.56 -0.45
C LYS A 229 -14.74 8.69 1.02
N GLU A 230 -14.33 9.79 1.61
CA GLU A 230 -14.61 10.16 2.98
C GLU A 230 -16.11 10.33 3.17
N GLU A 231 -16.81 9.22 3.38
CA GLU A 231 -18.00 9.21 4.22
C GLU A 231 -17.46 9.27 5.65
N ALA A 232 -17.34 10.50 6.12
CA ALA A 232 -16.99 10.83 7.48
C ALA A 232 -17.84 9.98 8.44
N ASN A 233 -17.19 9.10 9.19
CA ASN A 233 -17.81 8.46 10.34
C ASN A 233 -17.96 9.54 11.43
N PRO A 234 -19.18 9.98 11.79
CA PRO A 234 -19.39 11.08 12.73
C PRO A 234 -18.87 10.79 14.15
N ALA A 235 -18.50 9.53 14.44
CA ALA A 235 -17.97 9.12 15.74
C ALA A 235 -16.52 9.58 15.99
N GLN A 236 -15.68 9.71 14.95
CA GLN A 236 -14.26 10.04 15.13
C GLN A 236 -14.02 11.54 15.35
N ILE A 237 -14.81 12.40 14.69
CA ILE A 237 -14.70 13.86 14.86
C ILE A 237 -15.12 14.28 16.28
N ALA A 238 -16.12 13.63 16.88
CA ALA A 238 -16.53 13.92 18.26
C ALA A 238 -15.42 13.64 19.28
N GLN A 239 -14.64 12.57 19.09
CA GLN A 239 -13.57 12.19 20.00
C GLN A 239 -12.34 13.12 19.89
N THR A 240 -11.97 13.54 18.68
CA THR A 240 -10.85 14.46 18.47
C THR A 240 -11.13 15.85 19.03
N HIS A 241 -12.38 16.33 18.92
CA HIS A 241 -12.75 17.63 19.50
C HIS A 241 -12.84 17.60 21.03
N THR A 242 -13.20 16.49 21.66
CA THR A 242 -13.19 16.36 23.13
C THR A 242 -11.76 16.27 23.70
N GLN A 243 -10.82 15.67 22.97
CA GLN A 243 -9.42 15.58 23.42
C GLN A 243 -8.68 16.92 23.31
N ILE A 244 -8.91 17.66 22.22
CA ILE A 244 -8.34 19.01 22.05
C ILE A 244 -8.90 19.99 23.10
N ALA A 245 -10.17 19.87 23.49
CA ALA A 245 -10.77 20.71 24.52
C ALA A 245 -10.24 20.39 25.94
N ALA A 246 -9.95 19.12 26.24
CA ALA A 246 -9.38 18.70 27.52
C ALA A 246 -7.92 19.14 27.68
N GLU A 247 -7.14 19.12 26.59
CA GLU A 247 -5.74 19.55 26.59
C GLU A 247 -5.62 21.08 26.74
N LEU A 248 -6.50 21.86 26.10
CA LEU A 248 -6.56 23.31 26.29
C LEU A 248 -7.00 23.73 27.70
N ALA A 249 -7.88 22.96 28.36
CA ALA A 249 -8.27 23.23 29.75
C ALA A 249 -7.12 22.97 30.74
N THR A 250 -6.26 21.98 30.46
CA THR A 250 -5.12 21.64 31.31
C THR A 250 -3.98 22.66 31.18
N ALA A 251 -3.75 23.16 29.96
CA ALA A 251 -2.76 24.22 29.70
C ALA A 251 -3.13 25.58 30.31
N VAL A 252 -4.43 25.90 30.44
CA VAL A 252 -4.89 27.14 31.10
C VAL A 252 -4.67 27.08 32.62
N ILE A 253 -4.75 25.90 33.24
CA ILE A 253 -4.50 25.74 34.69
C ILE A 253 -3.01 25.91 35.00
N GLU A 254 -2.11 25.37 34.16
CA GLU A 254 -0.65 25.52 34.31
C GLU A 254 -0.17 26.96 34.05
N ALA A 255 -0.83 27.72 33.17
CA ALA A 255 -0.50 29.12 32.93
C ALA A 255 -0.85 30.06 34.11
N THR A 256 -1.75 29.64 35.01
CA THR A 256 -2.13 30.42 36.21
C THR A 256 -1.20 30.27 37.42
N THR A 257 -0.25 29.32 37.41
CA THR A 257 0.59 29.02 38.60
C THR A 257 1.95 29.73 38.61
N GLN A 258 2.26 30.60 37.65
CA GLN A 258 3.53 31.35 37.60
C GLN A 258 3.38 32.87 37.48
N THR A 259 2.42 33.48 38.20
CA THR A 259 2.47 34.93 38.47
C THR A 259 1.83 35.25 39.81
N GLY A 260 2.67 35.66 40.79
CA GLY A 260 2.23 36.48 41.92
C GLY A 260 2.36 35.83 43.30
N ALA A 261 3.53 35.97 43.93
CA ALA A 261 3.62 35.99 45.39
C ALA A 261 3.18 37.38 45.89
N THR A 262 2.23 37.46 46.84
CA THR A 262 2.17 38.42 47.99
C THR A 262 0.93 38.13 48.87
N THR A 263 1.18 37.47 50.01
CA THR A 263 0.81 37.88 51.39
C THR A 263 -0.68 38.14 51.81
N LEU A 264 -1.13 37.22 52.69
CA LEU A 264 -1.94 37.33 53.93
C LEU A 264 -3.48 37.46 53.96
N GLU A 265 -3.98 36.76 54.99
CA GLU A 265 -5.28 36.76 55.70
C GLU A 265 -6.42 35.91 55.12
N THR A 266 -7.31 35.24 55.86
CA THR A 266 -7.41 34.69 57.24
C THR A 266 -8.71 33.84 57.23
N THR A 267 -8.72 32.75 58.00
CA THR A 267 -9.87 32.05 58.65
C THR A 267 -10.76 31.03 57.93
N ALA A 268 -10.73 29.82 58.55
CA ALA A 268 -11.87 29.00 59.00
C ALA A 268 -12.69 28.23 57.94
N SER A 269 -13.16 27.01 58.16
CA SER A 269 -13.11 26.08 59.31
C SER A 269 -13.53 24.70 58.80
N GLU A 270 -13.09 23.66 59.53
CA GLU A 270 -13.84 22.41 59.85
C GLU A 270 -14.11 21.38 58.72
N THR A 271 -13.98 20.05 58.91
CA THR A 271 -13.91 19.21 60.12
C THR A 271 -13.41 17.79 59.77
N LYS A 272 -12.46 17.29 60.59
CA LYS A 272 -12.39 15.96 61.26
C LYS A 272 -12.60 14.68 60.41
N ALA A 273 -11.59 13.86 60.16
CA ALA A 273 -10.83 12.92 61.02
C ALA A 273 -11.51 11.57 61.29
N ALA A 274 -10.79 10.49 60.96
CA ALA A 274 -10.49 9.29 61.76
C ALA A 274 -10.07 8.17 60.78
N GLU A 275 -8.85 7.64 60.67
CA GLU A 275 -7.83 7.12 61.63
C GLU A 275 -7.77 5.58 61.58
N THR A 276 -6.54 5.07 61.78
CA THR A 276 -6.10 3.70 62.15
C THR A 276 -5.79 2.75 60.97
N GLY A 277 -4.60 2.17 60.82
CA GLY A 277 -3.33 2.16 61.58
C GLY A 277 -2.22 1.58 60.66
N GLU A 278 -0.98 2.08 60.72
CA GLU A 278 0.19 1.47 61.41
C GLU A 278 0.50 0.01 60.97
N THR A 279 1.72 -0.46 60.70
CA THR A 279 3.07 0.08 60.91
C THR A 279 4.10 -0.85 60.22
N THR A 280 5.05 -0.24 59.50
CA THR A 280 6.53 -0.47 59.57
C THR A 280 7.22 -1.69 58.94
N THR A 281 8.05 -1.35 57.94
CA THR A 281 9.45 -1.74 57.56
C THR A 281 10.02 -3.10 58.02
N THR A 282 10.86 -3.79 57.25
CA THR A 282 12.27 -3.46 56.87
C THR A 282 12.73 -4.61 55.95
N GLY A 283 13.23 -4.42 54.71
CA GLY A 283 14.63 -4.14 54.37
C GLY A 283 15.57 -5.35 54.55
N THR A 284 16.12 -5.93 53.47
CA THR A 284 17.57 -6.20 53.22
C THR A 284 17.83 -7.13 52.00
N GLU A 285 18.72 -6.63 51.14
CA GLU A 285 19.54 -7.14 50.03
C GLU A 285 19.88 -8.64 49.80
N SER A 286 20.20 -8.89 48.51
CA SER A 286 21.07 -9.92 47.87
C SER A 286 20.60 -11.39 47.93
N THR A 287 20.53 -12.14 46.82
CA THR A 287 21.69 -12.55 46.01
C THR A 287 21.24 -13.23 44.69
N LYS A 288 22.05 -13.06 43.65
CA LYS A 288 22.12 -13.79 42.37
C LYS A 288 22.06 -15.33 42.51
N ALA A 289 21.20 -16.01 41.76
CA ALA A 289 21.42 -17.38 41.30
C ALA A 289 20.62 -17.70 40.03
N ASP A 290 21.36 -18.23 39.06
CA ASP A 290 20.95 -18.93 37.84
C ASP A 290 19.88 -20.00 38.13
N ILE A 291 18.83 -20.08 37.31
CA ILE A 291 18.01 -21.30 37.22
C ILE A 291 17.60 -21.53 35.76
N THR A 292 18.20 -22.58 35.21
CA THR A 292 17.80 -23.31 34.00
C THR A 292 16.33 -23.75 34.08
N PRO A 293 15.51 -23.64 33.02
CA PRO A 293 14.21 -24.30 33.01
C PRO A 293 14.36 -25.73 32.48
N ASP A 294 14.17 -26.70 33.37
CA ASP A 294 13.86 -28.09 33.00
C ASP A 294 12.34 -28.24 32.77
N THR A 295 12.05 -28.86 31.64
CA THR A 295 10.83 -29.55 31.20
C THR A 295 9.86 -29.96 32.33
N SER A 296 8.63 -29.48 32.29
CA SER A 296 7.48 -30.14 32.94
C SER A 296 6.17 -29.79 32.23
N LYS A 297 5.52 -30.81 31.68
CA LYS A 297 4.13 -30.84 31.20
C LYS A 297 3.17 -30.14 32.19
N THR A 298 2.27 -29.31 31.67
CA THR A 298 1.06 -28.90 32.39
C THR A 298 -0.16 -29.06 31.49
N THR A 299 -1.19 -29.71 32.02
CA THR A 299 -2.48 -30.04 31.42
C THR A 299 -3.20 -28.77 30.93
N GLN A 300 -3.36 -28.59 29.61
CA GLN A 300 -3.65 -27.27 29.00
C GLN A 300 -5.01 -27.18 28.29
N GLY A 301 -6.11 -27.64 28.93
CA GLY A 301 -7.47 -27.53 28.37
C GLY A 301 -8.11 -26.14 28.50
N ASP A 302 -7.91 -25.43 29.62
CA ASP A 302 -8.78 -24.30 30.01
C ASP A 302 -8.05 -22.95 30.22
N GLN A 303 -6.78 -22.83 29.85
CA GLN A 303 -6.00 -21.61 30.11
C GLN A 303 -5.86 -20.74 28.86
N GLN A 304 -6.26 -19.47 29.01
CA GLN A 304 -5.96 -18.39 28.07
C GLN A 304 -4.45 -18.13 28.06
N VAL A 305 -3.88 -17.88 26.88
CA VAL A 305 -2.48 -17.52 26.71
C VAL A 305 -2.40 -16.05 26.35
N VAL A 306 -1.92 -15.22 27.27
CA VAL A 306 -1.72 -13.78 27.04
C VAL A 306 -0.22 -13.49 26.92
N VAL A 307 0.18 -12.84 25.84
CA VAL A 307 1.56 -12.44 25.56
C VAL A 307 1.63 -10.92 25.49
N SER A 308 2.27 -10.32 26.49
CA SER A 308 2.43 -8.86 26.63
C SER A 308 3.90 -8.41 26.73
N SER A 309 4.84 -9.33 26.58
CA SER A 309 6.29 -9.08 26.57
C SER A 309 6.95 -9.83 25.40
N PRO A 310 8.11 -9.36 24.89
CA PRO A 310 8.73 -9.98 23.73
C PRO A 310 9.03 -11.46 23.97
N LYS A 311 8.66 -12.33 23.02
CA LYS A 311 8.82 -13.78 23.14
C LYS A 311 9.42 -14.36 21.87
N THR A 312 10.54 -15.06 22.01
CA THR A 312 11.14 -15.82 20.92
C THR A 312 10.84 -17.31 21.10
N LEU A 313 10.15 -17.91 20.15
CA LEU A 313 9.87 -19.35 20.11
C LEU A 313 10.99 -20.10 19.38
N GLN A 314 11.44 -21.20 19.97
CA GLN A 314 12.54 -22.03 19.47
C GLN A 314 12.07 -23.47 19.23
N GLY A 315 12.66 -24.15 18.25
CA GLY A 315 12.39 -25.57 17.98
C GLY A 315 10.91 -25.84 17.70
N THR A 316 10.27 -26.70 18.50
CA THR A 316 8.85 -27.08 18.38
C THR A 316 7.94 -26.32 19.36
N GLU A 317 8.42 -25.23 19.95
CA GLU A 317 7.61 -24.43 20.88
C GLU A 317 6.43 -23.78 20.15
N THR A 318 5.30 -23.69 20.84
CA THR A 318 4.08 -23.04 20.37
C THR A 318 3.60 -22.07 21.47
N LEU A 319 2.72 -21.12 21.11
CA LEU A 319 1.97 -20.36 22.11
C LEU A 319 0.89 -21.24 22.75
N LYS A 320 0.25 -22.09 21.96
CA LYS A 320 -0.78 -23.03 22.42
C LYS A 320 -0.73 -24.33 21.62
N THR A 321 -0.72 -25.46 22.34
CA THR A 321 -0.91 -26.79 21.76
C THR A 321 -2.15 -27.44 22.34
N PHE A 322 -3.02 -27.97 21.47
CA PHE A 322 -4.16 -28.79 21.84
C PHE A 322 -3.77 -30.27 21.73
N ASP A 323 -3.40 -30.85 22.87
CA ASP A 323 -3.00 -32.26 23.02
C ASP A 323 -4.14 -33.18 23.49
N GLN A 324 -5.28 -32.61 23.87
CA GLN A 324 -6.44 -33.32 24.40
C GLN A 324 -7.71 -32.72 23.83
N SER A 325 -8.71 -33.57 23.57
CA SER A 325 -10.04 -33.13 23.13
C SER A 325 -10.72 -32.31 24.23
N GLY A 326 -11.42 -31.25 23.84
CA GLY A 326 -12.01 -30.32 24.79
C GLY A 326 -12.89 -29.26 24.15
N SER A 327 -13.32 -28.31 24.95
CA SER A 327 -14.09 -27.17 24.48
C SER A 327 -13.70 -25.89 25.19
N TRP A 328 -13.68 -24.78 24.47
CA TRP A 328 -13.52 -23.44 25.03
C TRP A 328 -14.83 -22.68 24.88
N THR A 329 -15.34 -22.16 25.99
CA THR A 329 -16.52 -21.29 26.01
C THR A 329 -16.14 -20.02 26.74
N GLY A 330 -15.88 -18.94 26.00
CA GLY A 330 -15.42 -17.69 26.60
C GLY A 330 -15.40 -16.55 25.60
N SER A 331 -15.77 -15.37 26.07
CA SER A 331 -15.74 -14.13 25.28
C SER A 331 -14.34 -13.58 25.03
N TYR A 332 -13.32 -14.22 25.61
CA TYR A 332 -11.91 -13.86 25.44
C TYR A 332 -11.23 -14.79 24.43
N PRO A 333 -10.27 -14.27 23.64
CA PRO A 333 -9.51 -15.09 22.72
C PRO A 333 -8.68 -16.13 23.48
N ILE A 334 -8.56 -17.36 22.96
CA ILE A 334 -7.69 -18.37 23.58
C ILE A 334 -6.23 -17.91 23.63
N VAL A 335 -5.76 -17.26 22.57
CA VAL A 335 -4.43 -16.67 22.48
C VAL A 335 -4.56 -15.18 22.19
N GLU A 336 -4.02 -14.37 23.09
CA GLU A 336 -3.98 -12.91 22.97
C GLU A 336 -2.53 -12.44 22.91
N VAL A 337 -2.19 -11.66 21.88
CA VAL A 337 -0.88 -11.02 21.75
C VAL A 337 -1.10 -9.52 21.64
N THR A 338 -0.58 -8.77 22.62
CA THR A 338 -0.86 -7.34 22.74
C THR A 338 0.41 -6.54 23.01
N GLY A 339 0.67 -5.51 22.19
CA GLY A 339 1.75 -4.53 22.40
C GLY A 339 3.17 -5.10 22.34
N THR A 340 3.41 -6.22 21.64
CA THR A 340 4.68 -6.95 21.75
C THR A 340 5.12 -7.65 20.47
N THR A 341 6.36 -8.16 20.44
CA THR A 341 6.89 -8.94 19.32
C THR A 341 6.95 -10.43 19.68
N VAL A 342 6.41 -11.27 18.81
CA VAL A 342 6.54 -12.73 18.86
C VAL A 342 7.35 -13.17 17.65
N ASP A 343 8.59 -13.58 17.89
CA ASP A 343 9.49 -14.06 16.84
C ASP A 343 9.65 -15.57 16.94
N ARG A 344 9.69 -16.25 15.79
CA ARG A 344 10.02 -17.67 15.72
C ARG A 344 11.32 -17.87 14.96
N ALA A 345 12.30 -18.49 15.60
CA ALA A 345 13.63 -18.68 15.03
C ALA A 345 13.76 -19.94 14.15
N SER A 346 12.77 -20.84 14.15
CA SER A 346 12.76 -22.12 13.42
C SER A 346 11.42 -22.38 12.73
N GLU A 347 11.33 -23.33 11.79
CA GLU A 347 10.07 -23.66 11.11
C GLU A 347 9.04 -24.29 12.07
N GLY A 348 7.77 -23.88 12.00
CA GLY A 348 6.63 -24.49 12.70
C GLY A 348 5.45 -23.53 12.91
N ASN A 349 4.67 -23.72 13.98
CA ASN A 349 3.38 -23.02 14.15
C ASN A 349 3.22 -22.33 15.52
N LEU A 350 2.59 -21.15 15.55
CA LEU A 350 2.20 -20.51 16.81
C LEU A 350 1.15 -21.32 17.58
N ILE A 351 0.18 -21.88 16.87
CA ILE A 351 -0.91 -22.67 17.44
C ILE A 351 -0.98 -24.02 16.73
N GLN A 352 -1.07 -25.10 17.50
CA GLN A 352 -1.09 -26.46 16.96
C GLN A 352 -2.21 -27.30 17.57
N VAL A 353 -3.03 -27.93 16.73
CA VAL A 353 -3.98 -28.98 17.12
C VAL A 353 -3.42 -30.33 16.69
N ASN A 354 -3.13 -31.21 17.64
CA ASN A 354 -2.52 -32.50 17.36
C ASN A 354 -3.52 -33.51 16.79
N SER A 355 -2.99 -34.53 16.10
CA SER A 355 -3.80 -35.59 15.51
C SER A 355 -4.56 -36.38 16.58
N GLY A 356 -5.80 -36.77 16.29
CA GLY A 356 -6.67 -37.49 17.23
C GLY A 356 -7.34 -36.61 18.29
N VAL A 357 -7.13 -35.29 18.24
CA VAL A 357 -7.77 -34.30 19.14
C VAL A 357 -8.98 -33.67 18.46
N GLU A 358 -10.09 -33.54 19.19
CA GLU A 358 -11.26 -32.78 18.79
C GLU A 358 -11.49 -31.61 19.76
N PHE A 359 -11.36 -30.39 19.25
CA PHE A 359 -11.52 -29.18 20.05
C PHE A 359 -12.66 -28.31 19.50
N THR A 360 -13.61 -27.95 20.37
CA THR A 360 -14.75 -27.08 20.02
C THR A 360 -14.60 -25.71 20.65
N LEU A 361 -14.52 -24.67 19.83
CA LEU A 361 -14.37 -23.29 20.24
C LEU A 361 -15.72 -22.56 20.11
N ASP A 362 -16.12 -21.86 21.16
CA ASP A 362 -17.19 -20.88 21.16
C ASP A 362 -16.60 -19.49 21.50
N GLY A 363 -15.92 -18.89 20.53
CA GLY A 363 -15.27 -17.59 20.64
C GLY A 363 -14.15 -17.38 19.61
N THR A 364 -13.26 -16.42 19.91
CA THR A 364 -12.06 -16.13 19.09
C THR A 364 -10.91 -17.07 19.48
N LEU A 365 -10.17 -17.59 18.51
CA LEU A 365 -8.99 -18.44 18.77
C LEU A 365 -7.74 -17.60 19.04
N LEU A 366 -7.51 -16.61 18.18
CA LEU A 366 -6.31 -15.79 18.19
C LEU A 366 -6.67 -14.33 17.96
N GLN A 367 -6.21 -13.46 18.85
CA GLN A 367 -6.31 -12.02 18.69
C GLN A 367 -4.91 -11.39 18.81
N ILE A 368 -4.57 -10.56 17.82
CA ILE A 368 -3.30 -9.85 17.76
C ILE A 368 -3.61 -8.35 17.65
N THR A 369 -3.15 -7.59 18.64
CA THR A 369 -3.37 -6.14 18.73
C THR A 369 -2.03 -5.45 18.94
N ASP A 370 -1.71 -4.42 18.14
CA ASP A 370 -0.49 -3.61 18.25
C ASP A 370 0.82 -4.42 18.48
N SER A 371 0.93 -5.57 17.83
CA SER A 371 2.03 -6.53 18.01
C SER A 371 2.73 -6.84 16.70
N THR A 372 3.90 -7.48 16.69
CA THR A 372 4.53 -7.96 15.45
C THR A 372 4.76 -9.45 15.56
N ILE A 373 4.32 -10.23 14.56
CA ILE A 373 4.53 -11.67 14.55
C ILE A 373 5.39 -12.07 13.35
N THR A 374 6.58 -12.58 13.65
CA THR A 374 7.48 -13.15 12.64
C THR A 374 7.43 -14.67 12.75
N ASP A 375 6.55 -15.32 11.98
CA ASP A 375 6.41 -16.79 11.96
C ASP A 375 6.21 -17.33 10.54
N SER A 376 6.71 -18.54 10.31
CA SER A 376 6.44 -19.40 9.14
C SER A 376 5.02 -19.99 9.10
N GLY A 377 4.33 -20.08 10.25
CA GLY A 377 3.00 -20.69 10.36
C GLY A 377 2.21 -20.18 11.58
N VAL A 378 0.97 -19.72 11.35
CA VAL A 378 0.13 -19.22 12.45
C VAL A 378 -0.67 -20.35 13.10
N LEU A 379 -1.22 -21.26 12.29
CA LEU A 379 -2.11 -22.32 12.75
C LEU A 379 -1.88 -23.61 11.97
N ALA A 380 -1.62 -24.71 12.68
CA ALA A 380 -1.66 -26.05 12.12
C ALA A 380 -2.74 -26.90 12.80
N VAL A 381 -3.60 -27.52 11.99
CA VAL A 381 -4.66 -28.40 12.46
C VAL A 381 -4.46 -29.79 11.88
N SER A 382 -3.95 -30.70 12.71
CA SER A 382 -3.84 -32.14 12.38
C SER A 382 -5.01 -32.96 12.93
N GLY A 383 -5.77 -32.41 13.87
CA GLY A 383 -6.98 -33.00 14.44
C GLY A 383 -8.26 -32.36 13.89
N ILE A 384 -9.26 -32.17 14.75
CA ILE A 384 -10.53 -31.50 14.44
C ILE A 384 -10.62 -30.22 15.27
N LEU A 385 -10.80 -29.08 14.61
CA LEU A 385 -11.11 -27.80 15.23
C LEU A 385 -12.49 -27.35 14.75
N LYS A 386 -13.45 -27.23 15.66
CA LYS A 386 -14.81 -26.74 15.39
C LYS A 386 -14.94 -25.34 15.98
N ASN A 387 -15.52 -24.40 15.23
CA ASN A 387 -15.97 -23.12 15.76
C ASN A 387 -17.50 -23.09 15.75
N THR A 388 -18.12 -22.94 16.92
CA THR A 388 -19.57 -22.83 17.10
C THR A 388 -20.03 -21.39 17.30
N SER A 389 -19.09 -20.45 17.47
CA SER A 389 -19.38 -19.03 17.63
C SER A 389 -19.64 -18.35 16.30
N THR A 390 -20.38 -17.24 16.36
CA THR A 390 -20.53 -16.30 15.24
C THR A 390 -19.36 -15.32 15.11
N GLU A 391 -18.43 -15.31 16.07
CA GLU A 391 -17.25 -14.46 16.08
C GLU A 391 -16.17 -14.93 15.11
N THR A 392 -15.30 -14.00 14.70
CA THR A 392 -14.16 -14.28 13.85
C THR A 392 -13.15 -15.16 14.56
N LEU A 393 -12.76 -16.27 13.92
CA LEU A 393 -11.81 -17.23 14.50
C LEU A 393 -10.44 -16.60 14.78
N ILE A 394 -9.97 -15.72 13.89
CA ILE A 394 -8.68 -15.05 13.99
C ILE A 394 -8.90 -13.56 13.74
N VAL A 395 -8.44 -12.73 14.67
CA VAL A 395 -8.47 -11.27 14.59
C VAL A 395 -7.04 -10.77 14.56
N ILE A 396 -6.69 -10.03 13.51
CA ILE A 396 -5.36 -9.44 13.34
C ILE A 396 -5.54 -7.96 13.02
N ASP A 397 -4.97 -7.08 13.83
CA ASP A 397 -4.92 -5.65 13.53
C ASP A 397 -3.96 -5.42 12.34
N PRO A 398 -4.36 -4.68 11.28
CA PRO A 398 -3.50 -4.43 10.12
C PRO A 398 -2.15 -3.76 10.44
N THR A 399 -1.93 -3.20 11.63
CA THR A 399 -0.62 -2.70 12.05
C THR A 399 0.38 -3.79 12.43
N THR A 400 -0.06 -5.06 12.47
CA THR A 400 0.66 -6.15 13.17
C THR A 400 1.30 -7.22 12.30
N ILE A 401 1.20 -7.10 10.98
CA ILE A 401 1.73 -8.08 10.02
C ILE A 401 2.82 -7.41 9.18
N ASP A 402 4.06 -7.90 9.30
CA ASP A 402 5.19 -7.57 8.42
C ASP A 402 5.52 -8.74 7.47
#